data_AF-A0A377ZF46-F1
#
_entry.id   AF-A0A377ZF46-F1
#
_cell.length_a   1.000
_cell.length_b   1.000
_cell.length_c   1.000
_cell.angle_alpha   90.00
_cell.angle_beta   90.00
_cell.angle_gamma   90.00
#
_symmetry.space_group_name_H-M   'P 1'
#
loop_
_entity.id
_entity.type
_entity.pdbx_description
1 polymer ?
#
loop_
_entity_poly.entity_id
_entity_poly.type
_entity_poly.pdbx_seq_one_letter_code
_entity_poly.pdbx_strand_id
1 'polypeptide(L)'
;MEALAGNSDACCFTHGHSGWGGLVEAVGANNIGSQLLPGASGFVSLEKIISMKPDAWIMTGSKRGNSQVLPLGYAVKPEAVKAQAQTLLARPGVSQIPAVQEKRAYGVYHHFYNHPWNIVGMEYLAKDIYPQAFGDLNPDETYHYIVRHFTDLPDQPFVFSWQQSE
;
A
#
# COMPACT_ATOMS: atom_id res chain seq x y z
N MET A 1 -0.32 2.88 7.34
CA MET A 1 0.14 2.81 5.94
C MET A 1 1.31 3.76 5.75
N GLU A 2 2.39 3.33 5.11
CA GLU A 2 3.51 4.18 4.68
C GLU A 2 3.38 4.47 3.18
N ALA A 3 3.13 5.73 2.84
CA ALA A 3 3.02 6.18 1.46
C ALA A 3 4.43 6.35 0.87
N LEU A 4 4.65 5.84 -0.34
CA LEU A 4 5.96 5.81 -1.01
C LEU A 4 7.08 5.30 -0.10
N ALA A 5 6.89 4.12 0.51
CA ALA A 5 7.83 3.54 1.45
C ALA A 5 9.24 3.43 0.84
N GLY A 6 10.24 4.04 1.50
CA GLY A 6 11.62 4.12 1.00
C GLY A 6 11.95 5.35 0.14
N ASN A 7 11.01 6.27 -0.09
CA ASN A 7 11.27 7.50 -0.86
C ASN A 7 12.14 8.55 -0.12
N SER A 8 12.40 8.35 1.17
CA SER A 8 13.31 9.15 1.97
C SER A 8 14.00 8.29 3.02
N ASP A 9 15.18 8.74 3.47
CA ASP A 9 15.89 8.14 4.60
C ASP A 9 15.07 8.24 5.89
N ALA A 10 14.26 9.29 6.00
CA ALA A 10 13.25 9.42 7.05
C ALA A 10 12.06 8.49 6.76
N CYS A 11 11.85 7.51 7.64
CA CYS A 11 10.52 6.93 7.83
C CYS A 11 9.72 7.83 8.80
N CYS A 12 8.40 7.97 8.71
CA CYS A 12 7.48 7.29 7.79
C CYS A 12 6.49 8.30 7.20
N PHE A 13 6.59 8.57 5.90
CA PHE A 13 5.63 9.44 5.22
C PHE A 13 4.26 8.74 5.14
N THR A 14 3.20 9.44 5.54
CA THR A 14 1.84 8.90 5.55
C THR A 14 0.82 10.00 5.29
N HIS A 15 -0.43 9.60 5.08
CA HIS A 15 -1.55 10.52 4.92
C HIS A 15 -2.42 10.52 6.18
N GLY A 16 -2.98 11.68 6.51
CA GLY A 16 -4.06 11.84 7.48
C GLY A 16 -5.40 11.40 6.87
N HIS A 17 -6.47 12.17 7.06
CA HIS A 17 -7.81 11.86 6.55
C HIS A 17 -8.00 11.99 5.01
N SER A 18 -6.93 12.02 4.22
CA SER A 18 -7.00 12.28 2.78
C SER A 18 -6.16 11.29 1.97
N GLY A 19 -6.43 11.20 0.67
CA GLY A 19 -5.79 10.21 -0.20
C GLY A 19 -5.89 8.81 0.38
N TRP A 20 -4.76 8.10 0.48
CA TRP A 20 -4.67 6.80 1.11
C TRP A 20 -5.30 6.67 2.51
N GLY A 21 -5.13 7.65 3.39
CA GLY A 21 -5.71 7.54 4.73
C GLY A 21 -7.23 7.64 4.72
N GLY A 22 -7.79 8.46 3.82
CA GLY A 22 -9.24 8.46 3.56
C GLY A 22 -9.74 7.15 2.94
N LEU A 23 -8.96 6.51 2.07
CA LEU A 23 -9.32 5.19 1.50
C LEU A 23 -9.29 4.08 2.57
N VAL A 24 -8.33 4.11 3.50
CA VAL A 24 -8.27 3.19 4.65
C VAL A 24 -9.50 3.36 5.54
N GLU A 25 -9.89 4.60 5.83
CA GLU A 25 -11.10 4.89 6.61
C GLU A 25 -12.38 4.48 5.88
N ALA A 26 -12.43 4.65 4.55
CA ALA A 26 -13.58 4.28 3.73
C ALA A 26 -13.86 2.77 3.71
N VAL A 27 -12.83 1.92 3.90
CA VAL A 27 -13.02 0.46 4.07
C VAL A 27 -13.30 0.05 5.52
N GLY A 28 -13.51 1.02 6.42
CA GLY A 28 -13.85 0.79 7.83
C GLY A 28 -12.66 0.54 8.75
N ALA A 29 -11.43 0.77 8.28
CA ALA A 29 -10.22 0.56 9.06
C ALA A 29 -9.71 1.85 9.73
N ASN A 30 -8.97 1.70 10.82
CA ASN A 30 -8.36 2.82 11.53
C ASN A 30 -7.01 3.19 10.91
N ASN A 31 -6.90 4.39 10.33
CA ASN A 31 -5.61 4.89 9.86
C ASN A 31 -4.82 5.57 10.99
N ILE A 32 -3.65 5.01 11.33
CA ILE A 32 -2.73 5.63 12.32
C ILE A 32 -2.30 7.04 11.88
N GLY A 33 -2.09 7.27 10.58
CA GLY A 33 -1.69 8.59 10.07
C GLY A 33 -2.70 9.67 10.42
N SER A 34 -4.00 9.35 10.31
CA SER A 34 -5.10 10.24 10.67
C SER A 34 -5.16 10.59 12.15
N GLN A 35 -4.66 9.72 13.04
CA GLN A 35 -4.65 9.98 14.48
C GLN A 35 -3.49 10.88 14.90
N LEU A 36 -2.42 10.95 14.11
CA LEU A 36 -1.17 11.61 14.47
C LEU A 36 -0.91 12.90 13.70
N LEU A 37 -1.38 13.00 12.45
CA LEU A 37 -1.12 14.14 11.61
C LEU A 37 -2.21 15.22 11.80
N PRO A 38 -1.82 16.50 11.99
CA PRO A 38 -2.78 17.60 12.04
C PRO A 38 -3.30 18.02 10.65
N GLY A 39 -2.74 17.46 9.58
CA GLY A 39 -3.04 17.84 8.20
C GLY A 39 -3.13 16.63 7.25
N ALA A 40 -3.22 16.93 5.96
CA ALA A 40 -3.48 15.95 4.90
C ALA A 40 -2.42 14.84 4.79
N SER A 41 -1.14 15.19 4.99
CA SER A 41 -0.01 14.26 4.94
C SER A 41 1.19 14.79 5.72
N GLY A 42 2.13 13.90 6.04
CA GLY A 42 3.33 14.25 6.79
C GLY A 42 4.11 13.02 7.24
N PHE A 43 5.18 13.26 7.99
CA PHE A 43 5.98 12.20 8.59
C PHE A 43 5.51 11.92 10.01
N VAL A 44 5.40 10.62 10.34
CA VAL A 44 5.19 10.15 11.70
C VAL A 44 6.42 9.36 12.17
N SER A 45 6.72 9.40 13.47
CA SER A 45 7.88 8.68 13.99
C SER A 45 7.65 7.17 13.99
N LEU A 46 8.70 6.42 13.66
CA LEU A 46 8.66 4.97 13.59
C LEU A 46 8.42 4.34 14.97
N GLU A 47 9.02 4.91 16.03
CA GLU A 47 8.81 4.48 17.41
C GLU A 47 7.35 4.62 17.82
N LYS A 48 6.66 5.68 17.37
CA LYS A 48 5.25 5.87 17.64
C LYS A 48 4.41 4.81 16.93
N ILE A 49 4.71 4.51 15.66
CA ILE A 49 4.05 3.41 14.92
C ILE A 49 4.23 2.09 15.65
N ILE A 50 5.46 1.74 16.05
CA ILE A 50 5.74 0.49 16.77
C ILE A 50 4.93 0.43 18.07
N SER A 51 4.87 1.53 18.83
CA SER A 51 4.10 1.60 20.08
C SER A 51 2.59 1.44 19.90
N MET A 52 2.07 1.85 18.74
CA MET A 52 0.65 1.76 18.40
C MET A 52 0.26 0.37 17.87
N LYS A 53 1.23 -0.51 17.57
CA LYS A 53 1.02 -1.91 17.19
C LYS A 53 -0.05 -2.07 16.10
N PRO A 54 0.18 -1.55 14.87
CA PRO A 54 -0.78 -1.72 13.79
C PRO A 54 -1.04 -3.20 13.50
N ASP A 55 -2.29 -3.53 13.17
CA ASP A 55 -2.68 -4.88 12.73
C ASP A 55 -2.21 -5.21 11.31
N ALA A 56 -1.95 -4.18 10.49
CA ALA A 56 -1.47 -4.32 9.12
C ALA A 56 -0.46 -3.22 8.76
N TRP A 57 0.61 -3.61 8.08
CA TRP A 57 1.63 -2.68 7.56
C TRP A 57 1.53 -2.57 6.05
N ILE A 58 0.84 -1.53 5.57
CA ILE A 58 0.63 -1.34 4.13
C ILE A 58 1.62 -0.30 3.61
N MET A 59 2.40 -0.68 2.61
CA MET A 59 3.33 0.18 1.88
C MET A 59 2.75 0.49 0.50
N THR A 60 2.97 1.69 -0.01
CA THR A 60 2.56 2.02 -1.38
C THR A 60 3.76 2.33 -2.24
N GLY A 61 3.73 1.98 -3.52
CA GLY A 61 4.81 2.35 -4.45
C GLY A 61 4.41 2.33 -5.91
N SER A 62 5.32 2.78 -6.76
CA SER A 62 5.16 2.77 -8.21
C SER A 62 6.54 2.70 -8.87
N LYS A 63 6.67 1.98 -9.98
CA LYS A 63 7.88 1.99 -10.81
C LYS A 63 8.15 3.42 -11.30
N ARG A 64 9.22 4.04 -10.79
CA ARG A 64 9.63 5.41 -11.16
C ARG A 64 11.15 5.57 -11.09
N GLY A 65 11.81 5.60 -12.25
CA GLY A 65 13.27 5.81 -12.32
C GLY A 65 14.06 4.92 -11.36
N ASN A 66 15.10 5.48 -10.74
CA ASN A 66 15.92 4.81 -9.72
C ASN A 66 15.36 5.02 -8.29
N SER A 67 14.04 4.89 -8.11
CA SER A 67 13.41 5.00 -6.79
C SER A 67 13.60 3.73 -5.96
N GLN A 68 13.69 3.90 -4.63
CA GLN A 68 13.77 2.82 -3.64
C GLN A 68 12.38 2.36 -3.15
N VAL A 69 11.29 2.81 -3.77
CA VAL A 69 9.94 2.37 -3.42
C VAL A 69 9.58 1.03 -4.06
N LEU A 70 8.48 0.40 -3.60
CA LEU A 70 7.93 -0.79 -4.25
C LEU A 70 7.67 -0.50 -5.75
N PRO A 71 8.33 -1.23 -6.68
CA PRO A 71 8.22 -0.94 -8.10
C PRO A 71 6.95 -1.57 -8.68
N LEU A 72 5.77 -1.11 -8.27
CA LEU A 72 4.47 -1.60 -8.77
C LEU A 72 4.08 -0.88 -10.08
N GLY A 73 3.32 -1.53 -10.96
CA GLY A 73 2.88 -0.95 -12.22
C GLY A 73 3.04 -1.82 -13.47
N TYR A 74 2.93 -1.18 -14.63
CA TYR A 74 3.19 -1.78 -15.94
C TYR A 74 4.67 -2.17 -16.14
N ALA A 75 4.89 -3.25 -16.90
CA ALA A 75 6.23 -3.75 -17.24
C ALA A 75 7.13 -3.96 -16.00
N VAL A 76 6.52 -4.47 -14.93
CA VAL A 76 7.16 -4.85 -13.67
C VAL A 76 7.21 -6.36 -13.59
N LYS A 77 8.33 -6.89 -13.08
CA LYS A 77 8.47 -8.31 -12.75
C LYS A 77 8.10 -8.53 -11.27
N PRO A 78 7.23 -9.49 -10.92
CA PRO A 78 6.87 -9.78 -9.53
C PRO A 78 8.09 -10.03 -8.62
N GLU A 79 9.16 -10.62 -9.15
CA GLU A 79 10.40 -10.89 -8.41
C GLU A 79 11.10 -9.61 -7.97
N ALA A 80 11.06 -8.56 -8.80
CA ALA A 80 11.63 -7.26 -8.46
C ALA A 80 10.84 -6.59 -7.33
N VAL A 81 9.51 -6.76 -7.32
CA VAL A 81 8.65 -6.26 -6.24
C VAL A 81 8.95 -7.00 -4.95
N LYS A 82 9.06 -8.33 -4.99
CA LYS A 82 9.39 -9.15 -3.83
C LYS A 82 10.76 -8.78 -3.24
N ALA A 83 11.79 -8.64 -4.08
CA ALA A 83 13.12 -8.25 -3.65
C ALA A 83 13.12 -6.86 -2.98
N GLN A 84 12.43 -5.88 -3.57
CA GLN A 84 12.35 -4.55 -2.98
C GLN A 84 11.54 -4.53 -1.69
N ALA A 85 10.44 -5.28 -1.62
CA ALA A 85 9.65 -5.41 -0.39
C ALA A 85 10.49 -5.97 0.76
N GLN A 86 11.31 -6.99 0.50
CA GLN A 86 12.23 -7.54 1.51
C GLN A 86 13.22 -6.49 2.02
N THR A 87 13.81 -5.69 1.12
CA THR A 87 14.68 -4.56 1.49
C THR A 87 13.95 -3.54 2.36
N LEU A 88 12.72 -3.16 1.98
CA LEU A 88 11.92 -2.17 2.71
C LEU A 88 11.50 -2.64 4.11
N LEU A 89 11.16 -3.92 4.25
CA LEU A 89 10.79 -4.53 5.53
C LEU A 89 12.01 -4.80 6.43
N ALA A 90 13.19 -4.97 5.86
CA ALA A 90 14.44 -5.13 6.60
C ALA A 90 15.00 -3.82 7.17
N ARG A 91 14.43 -2.65 6.81
CA ARG A 91 14.87 -1.36 7.34
C ARG A 91 14.86 -1.36 8.89
N PRO A 92 15.86 -0.75 9.54
CA PRO A 92 15.90 -0.62 11.00
C PRO A 92 14.58 -0.07 11.55
N GLY A 93 14.07 -0.71 12.61
CA GLY A 93 12.78 -0.39 13.23
C GLY A 93 11.54 -0.92 12.48
N VAL A 94 11.52 -0.90 11.14
CA VAL A 94 10.39 -1.46 10.35
C VAL A 94 10.25 -2.95 10.60
N SER A 95 11.37 -3.67 10.66
CA SER A 95 11.41 -5.10 11.01
C SER A 95 10.91 -5.42 12.43
N GLN A 96 10.76 -4.41 13.28
CA GLN A 96 10.24 -4.52 14.65
C GLN A 96 8.75 -4.19 14.76
N ILE A 97 8.11 -3.76 13.67
CA ILE A 97 6.66 -3.54 13.67
C ILE A 97 5.96 -4.90 13.80
N PRO A 98 5.02 -5.07 14.76
CA PRO A 98 4.33 -6.35 14.97
C PRO A 98 3.72 -6.94 13.69
N ALA A 99 2.97 -6.14 12.93
CA ALA A 99 2.41 -6.59 11.64
C ALA A 99 3.46 -7.12 10.65
N VAL A 100 4.69 -6.61 10.65
CA VAL A 100 5.76 -7.10 9.76
C VAL A 100 6.28 -8.46 10.24
N GLN A 101 6.36 -8.67 11.55
CA GLN A 101 6.76 -9.93 12.16
C GLN A 101 5.70 -11.02 11.96
N GLU A 102 4.43 -10.63 12.06
CA GLU A 102 3.24 -11.48 11.88
C GLU A 102 2.87 -11.72 10.41
N LYS A 103 3.73 -11.33 9.46
CA LYS A 103 3.52 -11.50 8.02
C LYS A 103 2.28 -10.78 7.47
N ARG A 104 1.86 -9.71 8.14
CA ARG A 104 0.77 -8.80 7.75
C ARG A 104 1.29 -7.51 7.12
N ALA A 105 2.31 -7.63 6.26
CA ALA A 105 2.78 -6.53 5.44
C ALA A 105 2.32 -6.66 3.99
N TYR A 106 1.92 -5.53 3.41
CA TYR A 106 1.29 -5.48 2.09
C TYR A 106 1.86 -4.32 1.27
N GLY A 107 1.69 -4.42 -0.04
CA GLY A 107 2.09 -3.45 -1.05
C GLY A 107 0.92 -3.13 -1.96
N VAL A 108 0.69 -1.85 -2.26
CA VAL A 108 -0.36 -1.43 -3.21
C VAL A 108 0.10 -0.28 -4.10
N TYR A 109 -0.33 -0.27 -5.37
CA TYR A 109 0.11 0.71 -6.36
C TYR A 109 -0.28 2.14 -5.95
N HIS A 110 0.72 3.00 -5.80
CA HIS A 110 0.59 4.28 -5.11
C HIS A 110 -0.44 5.24 -5.71
N HIS A 111 -0.57 5.29 -7.04
CA HIS A 111 -1.39 6.29 -7.71
C HIS A 111 -2.88 6.15 -7.41
N PHE A 112 -3.35 5.00 -6.91
CA PHE A 112 -4.75 4.84 -6.48
C PHE A 112 -5.17 5.83 -5.38
N TYR A 113 -4.24 6.47 -4.66
CA TYR A 113 -4.56 7.48 -3.64
C TYR A 113 -5.40 8.66 -4.16
N ASN A 114 -5.25 8.99 -5.45
CA ASN A 114 -5.89 10.14 -6.09
C ASN A 114 -6.19 9.83 -7.57
N HIS A 115 -6.63 8.59 -7.84
CA HIS A 115 -7.06 8.15 -9.18
C HIS A 115 -8.58 8.04 -9.21
N PRO A 116 -9.26 8.31 -10.35
CA PRO A 116 -10.70 8.03 -10.49
C PRO A 116 -11.05 6.54 -10.33
N TRP A 117 -10.05 5.65 -10.38
CA TRP A 117 -10.20 4.21 -10.17
C TRP A 117 -9.68 3.77 -8.79
N ASN A 118 -9.71 4.68 -7.81
CA ASN A 118 -9.32 4.42 -6.43
C ASN A 118 -10.13 3.30 -5.76
N ILE A 119 -11.30 2.93 -6.30
CA ILE A 119 -12.06 1.75 -5.90
C ILE A 119 -11.21 0.48 -5.92
N VAL A 120 -10.33 0.31 -6.93
CA VAL A 120 -9.41 -0.83 -7.01
C VAL A 120 -8.44 -0.82 -5.81
N GLY A 121 -7.93 0.36 -5.44
CA GLY A 121 -7.10 0.53 -4.26
C GLY A 121 -7.85 0.19 -2.96
N MET A 122 -9.12 0.60 -2.85
CA MET A 122 -9.98 0.25 -1.71
C MET A 122 -10.24 -1.25 -1.62
N GLU A 123 -10.44 -1.94 -2.75
CA GLU A 123 -10.63 -3.39 -2.76
C GLU A 123 -9.38 -4.15 -2.27
N TYR A 124 -8.17 -3.72 -2.65
CA TYR A 124 -6.95 -4.27 -2.05
C TYR A 124 -6.88 -4.01 -0.54
N LEU A 125 -7.18 -2.78 -0.10
CA LEU A 125 -7.22 -2.47 1.34
C LEU A 125 -8.20 -3.38 2.09
N ALA A 126 -9.41 -3.55 1.58
CA ALA A 126 -10.43 -4.40 2.19
C ALA A 126 -9.97 -5.86 2.25
N LYS A 127 -9.40 -6.38 1.16
CA LYS A 127 -8.86 -7.74 1.07
C LYS A 127 -7.72 -7.99 2.06
N ASP A 128 -6.76 -7.07 2.13
CA ASP A 128 -5.56 -7.22 2.95
C ASP A 128 -5.86 -7.04 4.45
N ILE A 129 -6.75 -6.10 4.79
CA ILE A 129 -7.11 -5.81 6.18
C ILE A 129 -8.08 -6.87 6.72
N TYR A 130 -9.03 -7.34 5.90
CA TYR A 130 -10.09 -8.28 6.28
C TYR A 130 -10.14 -9.53 5.37
N PRO A 131 -9.08 -10.37 5.34
CA PRO A 131 -8.97 -11.48 4.40
C PRO A 131 -10.05 -12.55 4.56
N GLN A 132 -10.62 -12.71 5.75
CA GLN A 132 -11.73 -13.65 5.99
C GLN A 132 -13.05 -13.20 5.33
N ALA A 133 -13.29 -11.89 5.27
CA ALA A 133 -14.51 -11.33 4.69
C ALA A 133 -14.41 -11.15 3.17
N PHE A 134 -13.20 -10.89 2.66
CA PHE A 134 -12.96 -10.54 1.26
C PHE A 134 -11.98 -11.50 0.56
N GLY A 135 -11.93 -12.77 1.00
CA GLY A 135 -11.09 -13.81 0.40
C GLY A 135 -11.35 -13.99 -1.09
N ASP A 136 -12.60 -13.86 -1.52
CA ASP A 136 -13.03 -14.04 -2.92
C ASP A 136 -12.96 -12.75 -3.76
N LEU A 137 -12.67 -11.60 -3.15
CA LEU A 137 -12.55 -10.33 -3.86
C LEU A 137 -11.34 -10.35 -4.80
N ASN A 138 -11.52 -9.98 -6.06
CA ASN A 138 -10.46 -9.92 -7.07
C ASN A 138 -10.30 -8.47 -7.61
N PRO A 139 -9.46 -7.64 -6.96
CA PRO A 139 -9.28 -6.25 -7.36
C PRO A 139 -8.63 -6.08 -8.75
N ASP A 140 -7.80 -7.05 -9.17
CA ASP A 140 -7.20 -7.06 -10.51
C ASP A 140 -8.30 -7.06 -11.59
N GLU A 141 -9.32 -7.92 -11.43
CA GLU A 141 -10.43 -7.98 -12.39
C GLU A 141 -11.27 -6.71 -12.40
N THR A 142 -11.44 -6.02 -11.26
CA THR A 142 -12.11 -4.70 -11.23
C THR A 142 -11.36 -3.68 -12.08
N TYR A 143 -10.02 -3.64 -12.01
CA TYR A 143 -9.22 -2.76 -12.88
C TYR A 143 -9.40 -3.12 -14.35
N HIS A 144 -9.25 -4.40 -14.69
CA HIS A 144 -9.38 -4.87 -16.06
C HIS A 144 -10.79 -4.65 -16.63
N TYR A 145 -11.82 -4.82 -15.80
CA TYR A 145 -13.20 -4.48 -16.16
C TYR A 145 -13.32 -3.00 -16.52
N ILE A 146 -12.76 -2.10 -15.71
CA ILE A 146 -12.80 -0.66 -15.98
C ILE A 146 -12.11 -0.33 -17.30
N VAL A 147 -10.91 -0.87 -17.53
CA VAL A 147 -10.15 -0.65 -18.77
C VAL A 147 -10.95 -1.11 -20.00
N ARG A 148 -11.51 -2.32 -19.96
CA ARG A 148 -12.25 -2.92 -21.09
C ARG A 148 -13.57 -2.23 -21.42
N HIS A 149 -14.28 -1.67 -20.43
CA HIS A 149 -15.65 -1.18 -20.60
C HIS A 149 -15.79 0.33 -20.62
N PHE A 150 -14.83 1.08 -20.07
CA PHE A 150 -14.93 2.54 -19.94
C PHE A 150 -13.76 3.29 -20.58
N THR A 151 -12.85 2.61 -21.28
CA THR A 151 -11.69 3.23 -21.93
C THR A 151 -11.38 2.59 -23.27
N ASP A 152 -10.57 3.27 -24.09
CA ASP A 152 -9.95 2.72 -25.30
C ASP A 152 -8.48 2.27 -25.07
N LEU A 153 -8.06 2.17 -23.80
CA LEU A 153 -6.69 1.78 -23.45
C LEU A 153 -6.48 0.27 -23.67
N PRO A 154 -5.27 -0.16 -24.04
CA PRO A 154 -4.98 -1.58 -24.16
C PRO A 154 -5.00 -2.25 -22.78
N ASP A 155 -5.68 -3.38 -22.68
CA ASP A 155 -5.70 -4.20 -21.47
C ASP A 155 -4.37 -4.96 -21.31
N GLN A 156 -3.46 -4.38 -20.54
CA GLN A 156 -2.09 -4.90 -20.37
C GLN A 156 -1.87 -5.48 -18.97
N PRO A 157 -0.97 -6.47 -18.83
CA PRO A 157 -0.55 -6.96 -17.53
C PRO A 157 0.03 -5.84 -16.65
N PHE A 158 -0.37 -5.82 -15.38
CA PHE A 158 0.01 -4.82 -14.41
C PHE A 158 0.24 -5.49 -13.05
N VAL A 159 1.29 -5.08 -12.33
CA VAL A 159 1.53 -5.57 -10.96
C VAL A 159 0.97 -4.55 -9.97
N PHE A 160 -0.22 -4.82 -9.44
CA PHE A 160 -0.97 -3.87 -8.61
C PHE A 160 -0.58 -3.90 -7.15
N SER A 161 -0.26 -5.08 -6.63
CA SER A 161 -0.06 -5.30 -5.20
C SER A 161 1.04 -6.32 -4.92
N TRP A 162 1.37 -6.42 -3.64
CA TRP A 162 2.28 -7.42 -3.10
C TRP A 162 1.81 -7.79 -1.70
N GLN A 163 1.97 -9.05 -1.32
CA GLN A 163 1.72 -9.51 0.04
C GLN A 163 2.95 -10.24 0.57
N GLN A 164 3.26 -10.04 1.84
CA GLN A 164 4.29 -10.80 2.51
C GLN A 164 3.88 -12.27 2.57
N SER A 165 4.65 -13.13 1.90
CA SER A 165 4.48 -14.57 2.02
C SER A 165 5.07 -15.09 3.33
N GLU A 166 4.61 -16.26 3.75
CA GLU A 166 5.31 -17.11 4.73
C GLU A 166 6.77 -17.35 4.32
#